data_AF-A0A074YKH9-F1
#
_entry.id   AF-A0A074YKH9-F1
#
_cell.length_a   1.000
_cell.length_b   1.000
_cell.length_c   1.000
_cell.angle_alpha   90.00
_cell.angle_beta   90.00
_cell.angle_gamma   90.00
#
_symmetry.space_group_name_H-M   'P 1'
#
loop_
_entity.id
_entity.type
_entity.pdbx_description
1 polymer ?
#
loop_
_entity_poly.entity_id
_entity_poly.type
_entity_poly.pdbx_seq_one_letter_code
_entity_poly.pdbx_strand_id
1 'polypeptide(L)'
;MSLVQSATTLPIVLPADAPNVRSKSTPEWTIPSSTWEALCHPRVDEVSEEVDGYFLKHWPFPNAKAEKTFIGAGFSRVTCLYFPLAKDDRIHFACRLLTVLFLIDDVLEDMSFEEGEAYNARLMPIARGHVSPDRSEPVEYIFYDLWKSMRDHDEELANEVLEPVFTFMRAQTDRTRLQITELGRYLEYRERDVGKALLSALMRFSMDLHLTGEELSTMSSVEQNCSKQISVVNDIYSWEKELLASQHGHKEGSALCSAVQVLAGSAGINIEAAKRVLWAMTREWEREHDAMYNKAIAEGCSASVNAYIKGLEYQMSGNELWSRTTLRYKMK
;
A
#
# COMPACT_ATOMS: atom_id res chain seq x y z
N MET A 1 47.93 -3.74 -76.38
CA MET A 1 47.37 -4.91 -75.69
C MET A 1 47.66 -4.72 -74.20
N SER A 2 46.69 -4.19 -73.46
CA SER A 2 45.76 -4.94 -72.60
C SER A 2 46.35 -5.24 -71.22
N LEU A 3 45.80 -4.51 -70.22
CA LEU A 3 45.46 -4.90 -68.84
C LEU A 3 46.41 -5.84 -68.06
N VAL A 4 46.82 -5.41 -66.84
CA VAL A 4 46.37 -5.97 -65.54
C VAL A 4 47.22 -5.41 -64.37
N GLN A 5 46.52 -4.82 -63.39
CA GLN A 5 46.71 -4.71 -61.92
C GLN A 5 48.10 -4.49 -61.28
N SER A 6 48.17 -3.55 -60.31
CA SER A 6 48.11 -3.87 -58.86
C SER A 6 48.63 -2.73 -57.95
N ALA A 7 47.99 -2.60 -56.79
CA ALA A 7 48.49 -2.05 -55.51
C ALA A 7 48.60 -0.51 -55.40
N THR A 8 48.25 0.17 -54.29
CA THR A 8 48.07 -0.28 -52.90
C THR A 8 47.27 0.82 -52.15
N THR A 9 46.26 0.42 -51.39
CA THR A 9 45.53 1.27 -50.44
C THR A 9 46.44 1.62 -49.26
N LEU A 10 46.64 2.92 -49.00
CA LEU A 10 47.30 3.41 -47.78
C LEU A 10 46.37 3.19 -46.58
N PRO A 11 46.84 2.60 -45.47
CA PRO A 11 46.03 2.47 -44.27
C PRO A 11 45.88 3.84 -43.59
N ILE A 12 44.64 4.22 -43.29
CA ILE A 12 44.31 5.35 -42.42
C ILE A 12 44.82 5.02 -41.02
N VAL A 13 45.86 5.74 -40.59
CA VAL A 13 46.37 5.67 -39.22
C VAL A 13 45.36 6.40 -38.33
N LEU A 14 44.61 5.64 -37.53
CA LEU A 14 43.82 6.19 -36.43
C LEU A 14 44.78 6.68 -35.33
N PRO A 15 44.60 7.88 -34.76
CA PRO A 15 45.44 8.35 -33.67
C PRO A 15 45.32 7.42 -32.46
N ALA A 16 46.48 7.01 -31.94
CA ALA A 16 46.60 6.24 -30.71
C ALA A 16 46.19 7.08 -29.49
N ASP A 17 45.51 6.39 -28.56
CA ASP A 17 45.41 6.68 -27.14
C ASP A 17 44.83 8.04 -26.74
N ALA A 18 43.51 8.16 -26.87
CA ALA A 18 42.76 8.97 -25.92
C ALA A 18 42.90 8.35 -24.52
N PRO A 19 43.29 9.11 -23.49
CA PRO A 19 43.41 8.57 -22.13
C PRO A 19 42.06 7.98 -21.73
N ASN A 20 42.11 6.71 -21.34
CA ASN A 20 41.00 5.95 -20.77
C ASN A 20 40.54 6.68 -19.51
N VAL A 21 39.61 7.63 -19.68
CA VAL A 21 38.86 8.24 -18.59
C VAL A 21 38.04 7.09 -18.02
N ARG A 22 38.63 6.37 -17.06
CA ARG A 22 37.92 5.50 -16.14
C ARG A 22 36.65 6.26 -15.78
N SER A 23 35.51 5.75 -16.23
CA SER A 23 34.21 6.35 -15.94
C SER A 23 34.19 6.57 -14.44
N LYS A 24 34.21 7.83 -14.00
CA LYS A 24 33.88 8.14 -12.61
C LYS A 24 32.52 7.49 -12.41
N SER A 25 32.46 6.46 -11.57
CA SER A 25 31.22 5.79 -11.23
C SER A 25 30.21 6.88 -10.91
N THR A 26 29.19 7.03 -11.75
CA THR A 26 28.06 7.88 -11.42
C THR A 26 27.63 7.50 -10.02
N PRO A 27 27.54 8.46 -9.08
CA PRO A 27 27.16 8.14 -7.70
C PRO A 27 25.87 7.34 -7.74
N GLU A 28 25.88 6.19 -7.07
CA GLU A 28 24.70 5.32 -6.97
C GLU A 28 23.60 6.15 -6.31
N TRP A 29 22.46 6.25 -7.00
CA TRP A 29 21.33 7.00 -6.46
C TRP A 29 20.82 6.30 -5.20
N THR A 30 20.54 7.09 -4.16
CA THR A 30 20.02 6.60 -2.89
C THR A 30 18.66 7.22 -2.59
N ILE A 31 17.82 6.47 -1.89
CA ILE A 31 16.53 6.97 -1.41
C ILE A 31 16.79 8.17 -0.49
N PRO A 32 16.15 9.33 -0.72
CA PRO A 32 16.25 10.48 0.18
C PRO A 32 15.92 10.10 1.62
N SER A 33 16.69 10.61 2.58
CA SER A 33 16.47 10.32 4.01
C SER A 33 15.15 10.91 4.50
N SER A 34 14.40 10.14 5.30
CA SER A 34 13.30 10.66 6.13
C SER A 34 13.84 11.07 7.50
N THR A 35 13.20 12.04 8.15
CA THR A 35 13.45 12.42 9.55
C THR A 35 12.60 11.61 10.54
N TRP A 36 11.64 10.82 10.05
CA TRP A 36 10.75 10.03 10.88
C TRP A 36 11.36 8.68 11.25
N GLU A 37 11.00 8.20 12.43
CA GLU A 37 11.35 6.87 12.90
C GLU A 37 10.08 6.02 13.02
N ALA A 38 10.06 4.90 12.30
CA ALA A 38 8.95 3.96 12.38
C ALA A 38 8.96 3.26 13.76
N LEU A 39 7.78 3.16 14.37
CA LEU A 39 7.57 2.38 15.59
C LEU A 39 6.79 1.11 15.25
N CYS A 40 6.98 0.06 16.04
CA CYS A 40 6.24 -1.19 15.92
C CYS A 40 5.54 -1.50 17.23
N HIS A 41 4.30 -1.98 17.17
CA HIS A 41 3.54 -2.41 18.34
C HIS A 41 4.34 -3.45 19.15
N PRO A 42 4.42 -3.33 20.50
CA PRO A 42 5.28 -4.19 21.33
C PRO A 42 4.88 -5.67 21.30
N ARG A 43 3.61 -5.98 21.05
CA ARG A 43 3.09 -7.36 20.93
C ARG A 43 3.15 -7.94 19.52
N VAL A 44 3.95 -7.38 18.61
CA VAL A 44 3.98 -7.79 17.19
C VAL A 44 4.22 -9.28 17.00
N ASP A 45 5.12 -9.90 17.76
CA ASP A 45 5.45 -11.32 17.57
C ASP A 45 4.28 -12.22 17.98
N GLU A 46 3.70 -11.98 19.16
CA GLU A 46 2.57 -12.74 19.70
C GLU A 46 1.32 -12.62 18.80
N VAL A 47 0.97 -11.39 18.42
CA VAL A 47 -0.23 -11.14 17.60
C VAL A 47 -0.02 -11.66 16.17
N SER A 48 1.19 -11.60 15.63
CA SER A 48 1.47 -12.20 14.32
C SER A 48 1.31 -13.72 14.37
N GLU A 49 1.83 -14.40 15.39
CA GLU A 49 1.64 -15.85 15.54
C GLU A 49 0.16 -16.23 15.67
N GLU A 50 -0.61 -15.49 16.48
CA GLU A 50 -2.04 -15.71 16.66
C GLU A 50 -2.83 -15.56 15.35
N VAL A 51 -2.64 -14.43 14.67
CA VAL A 51 -3.41 -14.09 13.47
C VAL A 51 -2.98 -14.95 12.29
N ASP A 52 -1.68 -15.14 12.07
CA ASP A 52 -1.18 -15.97 10.99
C ASP A 52 -1.62 -17.43 11.20
N GLY A 53 -1.55 -17.95 12.43
CA GLY A 53 -2.05 -19.28 12.78
C GLY A 53 -3.56 -19.45 12.52
N TYR A 54 -4.35 -18.40 12.78
CA TYR A 54 -5.77 -18.40 12.45
C TYR A 54 -6.00 -18.50 10.93
N PHE A 55 -5.35 -17.68 10.12
CA PHE A 55 -5.53 -17.72 8.67
C PHE A 55 -4.97 -19.01 8.05
N LEU A 56 -3.83 -19.54 8.52
CA LEU A 56 -3.32 -20.84 8.07
C LEU A 56 -4.31 -21.99 8.32
N LYS A 57 -5.11 -21.90 9.38
CA LYS A 57 -6.12 -22.91 9.70
C LYS A 57 -7.42 -22.74 8.92
N HIS A 58 -7.82 -21.49 8.65
CA HIS A 58 -9.18 -21.17 8.18
C HIS A 58 -9.24 -20.73 6.71
N TRP A 59 -8.20 -20.09 6.19
CA TRP A 59 -8.14 -19.63 4.80
C TRP A 59 -7.76 -20.77 3.85
N PRO A 60 -8.41 -20.89 2.68
CA PRO A 60 -8.20 -22.00 1.77
C PRO A 60 -6.97 -21.76 0.89
N PHE A 61 -5.77 -21.78 1.47
CA PHE A 61 -4.53 -21.66 0.70
C PHE A 61 -4.42 -22.82 -0.31
N PRO A 62 -4.08 -22.56 -1.58
CA PRO A 62 -4.09 -23.58 -2.62
C PRO A 62 -2.98 -24.63 -2.45
N ASN A 63 -1.91 -24.31 -1.71
CA ASN A 63 -0.78 -25.20 -1.44
C ASN A 63 0.17 -24.59 -0.38
N ALA A 64 1.12 -25.41 0.11
CA ALA A 64 2.14 -25.00 1.08
C ALA A 64 3.09 -23.88 0.59
N LYS A 65 3.20 -23.65 -0.73
CA LYS A 65 3.96 -22.49 -1.25
C LYS A 65 3.19 -21.21 -0.98
N ALA A 66 1.88 -21.19 -1.20
CA ALA A 66 1.02 -20.05 -0.89
C ALA A 66 1.02 -19.72 0.61
N GLU A 67 0.98 -20.73 1.49
CA GLU A 67 1.13 -20.54 2.93
C GLU A 67 2.46 -19.86 3.29
N LYS A 68 3.58 -20.29 2.69
CA LYS A 68 4.89 -19.66 2.89
C LYS A 68 4.94 -18.23 2.38
N THR A 69 4.31 -17.96 1.23
CA THR A 69 4.18 -16.60 0.69
C THR A 69 3.39 -15.70 1.64
N PHE A 70 2.29 -16.20 2.18
CA PHE A 70 1.45 -15.52 3.17
C PHE A 70 2.27 -15.13 4.42
N ILE A 71 2.97 -16.09 5.03
CA ILE A 71 3.84 -15.82 6.19
C ILE A 71 4.97 -14.85 5.82
N GLY A 72 5.58 -15.01 4.65
CA GLY A 72 6.64 -14.13 4.17
C GLY A 72 6.19 -12.67 3.93
N ALA A 73 4.91 -12.44 3.70
CA ALA A 73 4.36 -11.10 3.55
C ALA A 73 4.32 -10.33 4.89
N GLY A 74 4.07 -11.02 6.00
CA GLY A 74 4.01 -10.44 7.33
C GLY A 74 2.92 -9.37 7.47
N PHE A 75 1.66 -9.74 7.19
CA PHE A 75 0.53 -8.81 7.21
C PHE A 75 0.23 -8.27 8.62
N SER A 76 0.37 -9.09 9.66
CA SER A 76 0.27 -8.65 11.04
C SER A 76 1.37 -7.65 11.41
N ARG A 77 2.58 -7.83 10.85
CA ARG A 77 3.71 -6.92 11.04
C ARG A 77 3.49 -5.54 10.43
N VAL A 78 2.95 -5.43 9.20
CA VAL A 78 2.61 -4.10 8.65
C VAL A 78 1.55 -3.41 9.49
N THR A 79 0.57 -4.17 10.00
CA THR A 79 -0.48 -3.62 10.85
C THR A 79 0.07 -3.07 12.17
N CYS A 80 1.02 -3.79 12.80
CA CYS A 80 1.72 -3.34 14.00
C CYS A 80 2.65 -2.14 13.76
N LEU A 81 3.13 -1.97 12.52
CA LEU A 81 3.90 -0.78 12.10
C LEU A 81 2.98 0.41 11.78
N TYR A 82 1.78 0.16 11.27
CA TYR A 82 0.77 1.18 11.03
C TYR A 82 0.16 1.71 12.33
N PHE A 83 -0.11 0.83 13.29
CA PHE A 83 -0.79 1.18 14.55
C PHE A 83 0.06 0.82 15.77
N PRO A 84 1.28 1.37 15.91
CA PRO A 84 2.16 1.01 17.01
C PRO A 84 1.65 1.47 18.38
N LEU A 85 0.70 2.41 18.39
CA LEU A 85 0.04 2.95 19.58
C LEU A 85 -1.34 2.33 19.84
N ALA A 86 -1.72 1.28 19.10
CA ALA A 86 -2.95 0.55 19.36
C ALA A 86 -2.97 0.01 20.81
N LYS A 87 -4.17 -0.21 21.34
CA LYS A 87 -4.36 -0.92 22.60
C LYS A 87 -4.00 -2.38 22.41
N ASP A 88 -3.37 -2.96 23.43
CA ASP A 88 -2.95 -4.37 23.42
C ASP A 88 -4.11 -5.33 23.15
N ASP A 89 -5.30 -5.04 23.66
CA ASP A 89 -6.52 -5.83 23.50
C ASP A 89 -7.31 -5.51 22.23
N ARG A 90 -6.81 -4.61 21.37
CA ARG A 90 -7.46 -4.23 20.10
C ARG A 90 -6.62 -4.49 18.85
N ILE A 91 -5.30 -4.51 18.96
CA ILE A 91 -4.41 -4.64 17.79
C ILE A 91 -4.69 -5.89 16.94
N HIS A 92 -5.08 -7.01 17.58
CA HIS A 92 -5.36 -8.26 16.87
C HIS A 92 -6.56 -8.16 15.91
N PHE A 93 -7.57 -7.31 16.21
CA PHE A 93 -8.68 -7.06 15.28
C PHE A 93 -8.20 -6.36 14.02
N ALA A 94 -7.35 -5.34 14.18
CA ALA A 94 -6.76 -4.63 13.05
C ALA A 94 -5.91 -5.56 12.20
N CYS A 95 -5.07 -6.40 12.83
CA CYS A 95 -4.27 -7.40 12.12
C CYS A 95 -5.16 -8.36 11.32
N ARG A 96 -6.25 -8.86 11.91
CA ARG A 96 -7.18 -9.76 11.22
C ARG A 96 -7.88 -9.08 10.04
N LEU A 97 -8.33 -7.82 10.21
CA LEU A 97 -9.01 -7.07 9.16
C LEU A 97 -8.09 -6.77 7.98
N LEU A 98 -6.89 -6.22 8.22
CA LEU A 98 -5.96 -5.94 7.13
C LEU A 98 -5.48 -7.23 6.45
N THR A 99 -5.29 -8.31 7.21
CA THR A 99 -4.90 -9.60 6.64
C THR A 99 -5.95 -10.15 5.68
N VAL A 100 -7.23 -10.19 6.06
CA VAL A 100 -8.28 -10.68 5.14
C VAL A 100 -8.44 -9.76 3.93
N LEU A 101 -8.27 -8.44 4.08
CA LEU A 101 -8.33 -7.50 2.96
C LEU A 101 -7.16 -7.66 1.99
N PHE A 102 -5.94 -7.92 2.47
CA PHE A 102 -4.81 -8.28 1.59
C PHE A 102 -5.03 -9.60 0.84
N LEU A 103 -5.63 -10.60 1.50
CA LEU A 103 -5.94 -11.87 0.85
C LEU A 103 -7.04 -11.72 -0.21
N ILE A 104 -8.04 -10.88 0.05
CA ILE A 104 -9.07 -10.53 -0.94
C ILE A 104 -8.46 -9.75 -2.11
N ASP A 105 -7.59 -8.78 -1.83
CA ASP A 105 -6.86 -8.01 -2.85
C ASP A 105 -6.13 -8.93 -3.85
N ASP A 106 -5.38 -9.91 -3.34
CA ASP A 106 -4.70 -10.90 -4.20
C ASP A 106 -5.69 -11.76 -5.01
N VAL A 107 -6.86 -12.11 -4.46
CA VAL A 107 -7.90 -12.87 -5.17
C VAL A 107 -8.53 -12.05 -6.30
N LEU A 108 -8.68 -10.73 -6.12
CA LEU A 108 -9.27 -9.85 -7.13
C LEU A 108 -8.36 -9.67 -8.36
N GLU A 109 -7.04 -9.86 -8.23
CA GLU A 109 -6.09 -9.80 -9.37
C GLU A 109 -6.41 -10.87 -10.43
N ASP A 110 -7.04 -11.98 -10.05
CA ASP A 110 -7.42 -13.09 -10.93
C ASP A 110 -8.87 -12.99 -11.48
N MET A 111 -9.59 -11.89 -11.17
CA MET A 111 -10.99 -11.69 -11.55
C MET A 111 -11.18 -10.58 -12.59
N SER A 112 -12.30 -10.65 -13.34
CA SER A 112 -12.85 -9.47 -14.04
C SER A 112 -13.40 -8.45 -13.05
N PHE A 113 -13.63 -7.22 -13.52
CA PHE A 113 -14.26 -6.21 -12.64
C PHE A 113 -15.68 -6.62 -12.21
N GLU A 114 -16.42 -7.31 -13.08
CA GLU A 114 -17.77 -7.79 -12.76
C GLU A 114 -17.74 -8.89 -11.70
N GLU A 115 -16.84 -9.87 -11.83
CA GLU A 115 -16.66 -10.94 -10.85
C GLU A 115 -16.17 -10.39 -9.50
N GLY A 116 -15.19 -9.49 -9.52
CA GLY A 116 -14.68 -8.85 -8.31
C GLY A 116 -15.74 -7.98 -7.61
N GLU A 117 -16.54 -7.23 -8.38
CA GLU A 117 -17.64 -6.41 -7.85
C GLU A 117 -18.68 -7.29 -7.16
N ALA A 118 -19.06 -8.41 -7.79
CA ALA A 118 -19.97 -9.39 -7.20
C ALA A 118 -19.38 -10.05 -5.94
N TYR A 119 -18.09 -10.41 -5.97
CA TYR A 119 -17.38 -10.99 -4.84
C TYR A 119 -17.38 -10.06 -3.63
N ASN A 120 -17.01 -8.80 -3.83
CA ASN A 120 -16.99 -7.79 -2.77
C ASN A 120 -18.40 -7.44 -2.27
N ALA A 121 -19.37 -7.27 -3.17
CA ALA A 121 -20.75 -6.93 -2.82
C ALA A 121 -21.41 -7.99 -1.92
N ARG A 122 -21.09 -9.28 -2.13
CA ARG A 122 -21.57 -10.39 -1.30
C ARG A 122 -21.10 -10.28 0.16
N LEU A 123 -19.89 -9.78 0.40
CA LEU A 123 -19.30 -9.68 1.74
C LEU A 123 -19.81 -8.49 2.55
N MET A 124 -20.27 -7.42 1.90
CA MET A 124 -20.74 -6.20 2.59
C MET A 124 -21.93 -6.42 3.55
N PRO A 125 -23.02 -7.12 3.18
CA PRO A 125 -24.12 -7.39 4.12
C PRO A 125 -23.71 -8.37 5.23
N ILE A 126 -22.75 -9.25 4.97
CA ILE A 126 -22.18 -10.16 5.98
C ILE A 126 -21.39 -9.38 7.02
N ALA A 127 -20.56 -8.42 6.59
CA ALA A 127 -19.84 -7.51 7.48
C ALA A 127 -20.78 -6.72 8.40
N ARG A 128 -21.90 -6.23 7.86
CA ARG A 128 -22.95 -5.55 8.64
C ARG A 128 -23.66 -6.48 9.64
N GLY A 129 -23.51 -7.79 9.51
CA GLY A 129 -24.26 -8.78 10.30
C GLY A 129 -25.73 -8.93 9.86
N HIS A 130 -26.11 -8.36 8.72
CA HIS A 130 -27.48 -8.46 8.18
C HIS A 130 -27.74 -9.82 7.51
N VAL A 131 -26.67 -10.49 7.05
CA VAL A 131 -26.70 -11.80 6.41
C VAL A 131 -25.77 -12.73 7.17
N SER A 132 -26.24 -13.95 7.46
CA SER A 132 -25.39 -15.00 8.05
C SER A 132 -24.44 -15.55 6.99
N PRO A 133 -23.20 -15.87 7.35
CA PRO A 133 -22.24 -16.41 6.39
C PRO A 133 -22.57 -17.86 6.04
N ASP A 134 -22.25 -18.29 4.83
CA ASP A 134 -22.10 -19.72 4.56
C ASP A 134 -20.85 -20.23 5.31
N ARG A 135 -21.06 -21.14 6.28
CA ARG A 135 -19.98 -21.70 7.11
C ARG A 135 -19.09 -22.68 6.33
N SER A 136 -19.45 -23.04 5.10
CA SER A 136 -18.58 -23.78 4.18
C SER A 136 -17.69 -22.88 3.33
N GLU A 137 -17.94 -21.57 3.30
CA GLU A 137 -17.17 -20.56 2.56
C GLU A 137 -16.24 -19.76 3.51
N PRO A 138 -14.92 -20.03 3.51
CA PRO A 138 -13.97 -19.40 4.42
C PRO A 138 -14.03 -17.89 4.53
N VAL A 139 -14.03 -17.20 3.40
CA VAL A 139 -14.04 -15.73 3.38
C VAL A 139 -15.28 -15.17 4.08
N GLU A 140 -16.44 -15.81 3.90
CA GLU A 140 -17.70 -15.32 4.47
C GLU A 140 -17.68 -15.41 6.00
N TYR A 141 -17.34 -16.57 6.55
CA TYR A 141 -17.37 -16.75 8.00
C TYR A 141 -16.22 -16.01 8.70
N ILE A 142 -15.04 -15.93 8.08
CA ILE A 142 -13.92 -15.13 8.62
C ILE A 142 -14.35 -13.66 8.72
N PHE A 143 -14.97 -13.12 7.67
CA PHE A 143 -15.41 -11.72 7.65
C PHE A 143 -16.54 -11.49 8.66
N TYR A 144 -17.54 -12.38 8.72
CA TYR A 144 -18.64 -12.29 9.68
C TYR A 144 -18.15 -12.32 11.13
N ASP A 145 -17.37 -13.34 11.51
CA ASP A 145 -16.95 -13.53 12.89
C ASP A 145 -16.03 -12.38 13.35
N LEU A 146 -15.16 -11.89 12.45
CA LEU A 146 -14.33 -10.71 12.70
C LEU A 146 -15.17 -9.48 13.02
N TRP A 147 -16.08 -9.09 12.10
CA TRP A 147 -16.91 -7.91 12.31
C TRP A 147 -17.83 -8.02 13.52
N LYS A 148 -18.35 -9.23 13.78
CA LYS A 148 -19.12 -9.49 14.99
C LYS A 148 -18.27 -9.27 16.23
N SER A 149 -17.07 -9.84 16.30
CA SER A 149 -16.20 -9.70 17.47
C SER A 149 -15.69 -8.27 17.69
N MET A 150 -15.46 -7.51 16.62
CA MET A 150 -15.16 -6.07 16.72
C MET A 150 -16.31 -5.29 17.35
N ARG A 151 -17.56 -5.54 16.92
CA ARG A 151 -18.75 -4.89 17.51
C ARG A 151 -19.01 -5.33 18.95
N ASP A 152 -18.77 -6.61 19.26
CA ASP A 152 -18.88 -7.11 20.64
C ASP A 152 -17.87 -6.42 21.58
N HIS A 153 -16.72 -5.97 21.04
CA HIS A 153 -15.70 -5.23 21.80
C HIS A 153 -16.01 -3.72 21.89
N ASP A 154 -16.36 -3.08 20.78
CA ASP A 154 -16.72 -1.67 20.70
C ASP A 154 -17.62 -1.42 19.50
N GLU A 155 -18.93 -1.38 19.74
CA GLU A 155 -19.93 -1.28 18.68
C GLU A 155 -19.82 0.04 17.90
N GLU A 156 -19.59 1.16 18.58
CA GLU A 156 -19.55 2.49 17.98
C GLU A 156 -18.35 2.61 17.02
N LEU A 157 -17.13 2.42 17.53
CA LEU A 157 -15.94 2.54 16.70
C LEU A 157 -15.87 1.46 15.63
N ALA A 158 -16.34 0.23 15.89
CA ALA A 158 -16.37 -0.82 14.87
C ALA A 158 -17.30 -0.43 13.71
N ASN A 159 -18.47 0.13 14.00
CA ASN A 159 -19.42 0.55 12.96
C ASN A 159 -18.87 1.70 12.10
N GLU A 160 -18.03 2.57 12.66
CA GLU A 160 -17.36 3.63 11.90
C GLU A 160 -16.33 3.11 10.89
N VAL A 161 -15.83 1.88 11.02
CA VAL A 161 -14.90 1.26 10.06
C VAL A 161 -15.61 0.68 8.83
N LEU A 162 -16.91 0.35 8.92
CA LEU A 162 -17.65 -0.38 7.87
C LEU A 162 -17.69 0.34 6.51
N GLU A 163 -18.22 1.57 6.46
CA GLU A 163 -18.35 2.30 5.19
C GLU A 163 -17.00 2.67 4.56
N PRO A 164 -15.95 3.02 5.33
CA PRO A 164 -14.59 3.13 4.80
C PRO A 164 -14.08 1.83 4.14
N VAL A 165 -14.35 0.66 4.74
CA VAL A 165 -14.01 -0.64 4.11
C VAL A 165 -14.80 -0.85 2.83
N PHE A 166 -16.10 -0.55 2.80
CA PHE A 166 -16.89 -0.72 1.58
C PHE A 166 -16.48 0.24 0.47
N THR A 167 -16.06 1.46 0.82
CA THR A 167 -15.50 2.43 -0.13
C THR A 167 -14.23 1.88 -0.77
N PHE A 168 -13.33 1.32 0.04
CA PHE A 168 -12.12 0.64 -0.43
C PHE A 168 -12.46 -0.54 -1.35
N MET A 169 -13.34 -1.45 -0.92
CA MET A 169 -13.71 -2.63 -1.70
C MET A 169 -14.36 -2.29 -3.06
N ARG A 170 -15.13 -1.20 -3.13
CA ARG A 170 -15.70 -0.71 -4.40
C ARG A 170 -14.65 -0.08 -5.31
N ALA A 171 -13.62 0.55 -4.74
CA ALA A 171 -12.55 1.18 -5.50
C ALA A 171 -11.66 0.15 -6.21
N GLN A 172 -11.41 -1.01 -5.58
CA GLN A 172 -10.59 -2.09 -6.17
C GLN A 172 -11.11 -2.58 -7.53
N THR A 173 -12.41 -2.45 -7.81
CA THR A 173 -13.06 -2.89 -9.05
C THR A 173 -13.59 -1.72 -9.89
N ASP A 174 -13.16 -0.49 -9.59
CA ASP A 174 -13.58 0.71 -10.32
C ASP A 174 -12.92 0.72 -11.72
N ARG A 175 -13.77 0.79 -12.75
CA ARG A 175 -13.33 0.77 -14.16
C ARG A 175 -12.48 1.98 -14.55
N THR A 176 -12.52 3.06 -13.76
CA THR A 176 -11.67 4.24 -13.97
C THR A 176 -10.18 3.91 -13.90
N ARG A 177 -9.80 2.82 -13.19
CA ARG A 177 -8.42 2.30 -13.12
C ARG A 177 -7.74 2.15 -14.48
N LEU A 178 -8.49 1.81 -15.52
CA LEU A 178 -7.95 1.58 -16.87
C LEU A 178 -7.68 2.84 -17.68
N GLN A 179 -8.14 4.01 -17.21
CA GLN A 179 -8.17 5.25 -17.99
C GLN A 179 -7.31 6.37 -17.42
N ILE A 180 -6.76 6.18 -16.21
CA ILE A 180 -6.00 7.22 -15.52
C ILE A 180 -4.61 7.38 -16.14
N THR A 181 -4.32 8.58 -16.62
CA THR A 181 -3.02 8.93 -17.24
C THR A 181 -2.36 10.16 -16.62
N GLU A 182 -3.02 10.80 -15.65
CA GLU A 182 -2.54 12.02 -14.99
C GLU A 182 -2.32 11.76 -13.49
N LEU A 183 -1.17 12.19 -12.96
CA LEU A 183 -0.80 11.92 -11.57
C LEU A 183 -1.80 12.51 -10.55
N GLY A 184 -2.36 13.69 -10.82
CA GLY A 184 -3.37 14.29 -9.93
C GLY A 184 -4.63 13.43 -9.82
N ARG A 185 -5.18 12.99 -10.97
CA ARG A 185 -6.33 12.08 -11.03
C ARG A 185 -6.03 10.73 -10.42
N TYR A 186 -4.81 10.23 -10.60
CA TYR A 186 -4.34 9.02 -9.95
C TYR A 186 -4.41 9.13 -8.43
N LEU A 187 -3.87 10.20 -7.85
CA LEU A 187 -3.85 10.38 -6.39
C LEU A 187 -5.26 10.55 -5.80
N GLU A 188 -6.18 11.22 -6.51
CA GLU A 188 -7.60 11.31 -6.13
C GLU A 188 -8.28 9.94 -6.10
N TYR A 189 -8.04 9.13 -7.14
CA TYR A 189 -8.56 7.77 -7.22
C TYR A 189 -7.96 6.88 -6.13
N ARG A 190 -6.63 6.91 -5.99
CA ARG A 190 -5.83 6.02 -5.16
C ARG A 190 -6.10 6.23 -3.68
N GLU A 191 -6.60 7.39 -3.26
CA GLU A 191 -7.03 7.61 -1.87
C GLU A 191 -8.10 6.61 -1.40
N ARG A 192 -9.04 6.27 -2.28
CA ARG A 192 -10.08 5.27 -1.98
C ARG A 192 -9.51 3.86 -2.09
N ASP A 193 -8.73 3.61 -3.13
CA ASP A 193 -8.17 2.29 -3.47
C ASP A 193 -7.03 1.83 -2.56
N VAL A 194 -6.26 2.73 -1.97
CA VAL A 194 -5.28 2.42 -0.91
C VAL A 194 -5.97 2.22 0.45
N GLY A 195 -7.26 2.56 0.54
CA GLY A 195 -8.04 2.43 1.77
C GLY A 195 -7.68 3.46 2.84
N LYS A 196 -7.34 4.71 2.48
CA LYS A 196 -6.93 5.72 3.46
C LYS A 196 -7.97 5.93 4.57
N ALA A 197 -9.25 6.07 4.18
CA ALA A 197 -10.35 6.24 5.13
C ALA A 197 -10.50 5.02 6.05
N LEU A 198 -10.29 3.82 5.51
CA LEU A 198 -10.27 2.57 6.28
C LEU A 198 -9.13 2.59 7.31
N LEU A 199 -7.90 2.90 6.89
CA LEU A 199 -6.75 2.96 7.79
C LEU A 199 -6.93 4.03 8.88
N SER A 200 -7.52 5.18 8.54
CA SER A 200 -7.91 6.22 9.50
C SER A 200 -8.88 5.71 10.55
N ALA A 201 -10.00 5.10 10.12
CA ALA A 201 -11.03 4.61 11.03
C ALA A 201 -10.53 3.43 11.87
N LEU A 202 -9.77 2.51 11.27
CA LEU A 202 -9.21 1.36 11.97
C LEU A 202 -8.15 1.77 12.99
N MET A 203 -7.35 2.80 12.69
CA MET A 203 -6.45 3.39 13.68
C MET A 203 -7.23 3.91 14.89
N ARG A 204 -8.31 4.67 14.66
CA ARG A 204 -9.17 5.17 15.76
C ARG A 204 -9.77 4.03 16.59
N PHE A 205 -10.31 3.01 15.92
CA PHE A 205 -10.79 1.80 16.60
C PHE A 205 -9.69 1.17 17.45
N SER A 206 -8.51 0.92 16.87
CA SER A 206 -7.42 0.21 17.54
C SER A 206 -6.82 0.99 18.72
N MET A 207 -6.82 2.32 18.66
CA MET A 207 -6.29 3.20 19.69
C MET A 207 -7.34 3.62 20.74
N ASP A 208 -8.60 3.26 20.54
CA ASP A 208 -9.75 3.78 21.30
C ASP A 208 -9.79 5.32 21.27
N LEU A 209 -9.70 5.88 20.06
CA LEU A 209 -9.53 7.30 19.82
C LEU A 209 -10.82 7.93 19.29
N HIS A 210 -11.46 8.72 20.15
CA HIS A 210 -12.71 9.41 19.85
C HIS A 210 -12.42 10.85 19.40
N LEU A 211 -12.87 11.18 18.19
CA LEU A 211 -12.84 12.53 17.63
C LEU A 211 -14.28 12.95 17.34
N THR A 212 -14.61 14.20 17.63
CA THR A 212 -15.91 14.78 17.26
C THR A 212 -16.04 14.90 15.75
N GLY A 213 -17.28 15.00 15.24
CA GLY A 213 -17.52 15.26 13.81
C GLY A 213 -16.87 16.55 13.30
N GLU A 214 -16.79 17.58 14.15
CA GLU A 214 -16.07 18.82 13.84
C GLU A 214 -14.56 18.57 13.72
N GLU A 215 -13.93 17.91 14.69
CA GLU A 215 -12.52 17.55 14.62
C GLU A 215 -12.20 16.71 13.39
N LEU A 216 -12.99 15.67 13.10
CA LEU A 216 -12.82 14.84 11.90
C LEU A 216 -12.91 15.67 10.61
N SER A 217 -13.84 16.63 10.54
CA SER A 217 -13.96 17.48 9.35
C SER A 217 -12.70 18.33 9.09
N THR A 218 -11.95 18.67 10.15
CA THR A 218 -10.68 19.41 10.03
C THR A 218 -9.50 18.52 9.63
N MET A 219 -9.63 17.20 9.70
CA MET A 219 -8.53 16.26 9.40
C MET A 219 -8.34 15.99 7.91
N SER A 220 -9.29 16.36 7.05
CA SER A 220 -9.28 16.01 5.63
C SER A 220 -7.96 16.34 4.91
N SER A 221 -7.38 17.53 5.15
CA SER A 221 -6.12 17.91 4.50
C SER A 221 -4.93 17.05 4.93
N VAL A 222 -4.83 16.71 6.22
CA VAL A 222 -3.73 15.87 6.72
C VAL A 222 -3.89 14.42 6.29
N GLU A 223 -5.13 13.94 6.18
CA GLU A 223 -5.44 12.61 5.65
C GLU A 223 -5.13 12.49 4.16
N GLN A 224 -5.49 13.48 3.35
CA GLN A 224 -5.17 13.51 1.92
C GLN A 224 -3.66 13.55 1.68
N ASN A 225 -2.91 14.31 2.48
CA ASN A 225 -1.46 14.31 2.41
C ASN A 225 -0.86 12.93 2.76
N CYS A 226 -1.32 12.35 3.87
CA CYS A 226 -0.93 11.00 4.29
C CYS A 226 -1.26 9.94 3.24
N SER A 227 -2.43 10.06 2.59
CA SER A 227 -2.88 9.19 1.51
C SER A 227 -1.90 9.18 0.33
N LYS A 228 -1.49 10.37 -0.14
CA LYS A 228 -0.53 10.49 -1.25
C LYS A 228 0.79 9.80 -0.91
N GLN A 229 1.31 10.05 0.29
CA GLN A 229 2.56 9.46 0.77
C GLN A 229 2.48 7.92 0.80
N ILE A 230 1.47 7.35 1.47
CA ILE A 230 1.33 5.90 1.61
C ILE A 230 1.15 5.24 0.25
N SER A 231 0.30 5.82 -0.60
CA SER A 231 0.03 5.33 -1.96
C SER A 231 1.31 5.26 -2.79
N VAL A 232 2.07 6.35 -2.84
CA VAL A 232 3.26 6.43 -3.68
C VAL A 232 4.39 5.56 -3.15
N VAL A 233 4.59 5.48 -1.83
CA VAL A 233 5.58 4.56 -1.25
C VAL A 233 5.21 3.11 -1.56
N ASN A 234 3.91 2.77 -1.48
CA ASN A 234 3.44 1.45 -1.86
C ASN A 234 3.78 1.16 -3.32
N ASP A 235 3.34 2.02 -4.24
CA ASP A 235 3.54 1.88 -5.68
C ASP A 235 5.02 1.75 -6.08
N ILE A 236 5.93 2.44 -5.41
CA ILE A 236 7.37 2.35 -5.70
C ILE A 236 7.91 0.96 -5.36
N TYR A 237 7.53 0.41 -4.20
CA TYR A 237 8.01 -0.89 -3.73
C TYR A 237 7.24 -2.07 -4.33
N SER A 238 5.94 -1.92 -4.60
CA SER A 238 5.09 -2.97 -5.17
C SER A 238 5.22 -3.09 -6.68
N TRP A 239 5.85 -2.12 -7.36
CA TRP A 239 5.95 -2.05 -8.82
C TRP A 239 6.29 -3.38 -9.49
N GLU A 240 7.34 -4.07 -9.03
CA GLU A 240 7.80 -5.33 -9.63
C GLU A 240 6.76 -6.44 -9.45
N LYS A 241 6.07 -6.50 -8.29
CA LYS A 241 4.97 -7.44 -8.03
C LYS A 241 3.80 -7.15 -8.96
N GLU A 242 3.35 -5.90 -9.02
CA GLU A 242 2.19 -5.49 -9.84
C GLU A 242 2.46 -5.66 -11.33
N LEU A 243 3.68 -5.36 -11.78
CA LEU A 243 4.09 -5.59 -13.17
C LEU A 243 4.02 -7.09 -13.50
N LEU A 244 4.48 -7.97 -12.61
CA LEU A 244 4.39 -9.42 -12.81
C LEU A 244 2.93 -9.89 -12.82
N ALA A 245 2.09 -9.37 -11.92
CA ALA A 245 0.66 -9.67 -11.87
C ALA A 245 -0.06 -9.24 -13.16
N SER A 246 0.25 -8.07 -13.71
CA SER A 246 -0.34 -7.59 -14.97
C SER A 246 0.01 -8.44 -16.19
N GLN A 247 1.05 -9.26 -16.11
CA GLN A 247 1.49 -10.16 -17.18
C GLN A 247 0.82 -11.54 -17.11
N HIS A 248 0.35 -11.95 -15.93
CA HIS A 248 -0.11 -13.33 -15.68
C HIS A 248 -1.56 -13.43 -15.17
N GLY A 249 -2.04 -12.41 -14.46
CA GLY A 249 -3.38 -12.34 -13.89
C GLY A 249 -4.45 -11.93 -14.92
N HIS A 250 -5.66 -11.67 -14.43
CA HIS A 250 -6.76 -11.28 -15.31
C HIS A 250 -6.58 -9.83 -15.80
N LYS A 251 -6.73 -9.61 -17.12
CA LYS A 251 -6.49 -8.32 -17.81
C LYS A 251 -7.16 -7.08 -17.20
N GLU A 252 -8.22 -7.27 -16.42
CA GLU A 252 -8.96 -6.21 -15.72
C GLU A 252 -8.50 -6.08 -14.26
N GLY A 253 -8.62 -7.14 -13.46
CA GLY A 253 -8.25 -7.14 -12.05
C GLY A 253 -6.77 -6.87 -11.79
N SER A 254 -5.88 -7.41 -12.64
CA SER A 254 -4.43 -7.19 -12.55
C SER A 254 -3.93 -6.03 -13.41
N ALA A 255 -4.82 -5.19 -13.94
CA ALA A 255 -4.42 -4.03 -14.73
C ALA A 255 -3.52 -3.09 -13.93
N LEU A 256 -2.36 -2.78 -14.50
CA LEU A 256 -1.36 -1.92 -13.86
C LEU A 256 -1.92 -0.50 -13.69
N CYS A 257 -2.04 -0.06 -12.44
CA CYS A 257 -2.55 1.26 -12.09
C CYS A 257 -1.70 1.82 -10.94
N SER A 258 -0.55 2.40 -11.29
CA SER A 258 0.50 2.81 -10.35
C SER A 258 1.00 4.23 -10.67
N ALA A 259 1.29 5.03 -9.64
CA ALA A 259 1.91 6.36 -9.80
C ALA A 259 3.22 6.29 -10.60
N VAL A 260 3.96 5.17 -10.49
CA VAL A 260 5.21 4.94 -11.22
C VAL A 260 4.97 4.93 -12.73
N GLN A 261 3.96 4.17 -13.19
CA GLN A 261 3.60 4.11 -14.61
C GLN A 261 3.03 5.44 -15.10
N VAL A 262 2.11 6.04 -14.31
CA VAL A 262 1.45 7.29 -14.66
C VAL A 262 2.47 8.40 -14.85
N LEU A 263 3.39 8.58 -13.89
CA LEU A 263 4.42 9.61 -13.98
C LEU A 263 5.41 9.33 -15.11
N ALA A 264 5.86 8.08 -15.27
CA ALA A 264 6.77 7.71 -16.35
C ALA A 264 6.17 8.05 -17.73
N GLY A 265 4.90 7.70 -17.95
CA GLY A 265 4.16 8.00 -19.16
C GLY A 265 3.95 9.50 -19.38
N SER A 266 3.43 10.21 -18.36
CA SER A 266 3.10 11.63 -18.50
C SER A 266 4.31 12.53 -18.67
N ALA A 267 5.46 12.17 -18.06
CA ALA A 267 6.69 12.96 -18.15
C ALA A 267 7.67 12.48 -19.24
N GLY A 268 7.38 11.36 -19.92
CA GLY A 268 8.28 10.80 -20.94
C GLY A 268 9.62 10.32 -20.38
N ILE A 269 9.63 9.81 -19.15
CA ILE A 269 10.83 9.31 -18.45
C ILE A 269 10.74 7.80 -18.20
N ASN A 270 11.88 7.16 -17.94
CA ASN A 270 11.87 5.73 -17.60
C ASN A 270 11.38 5.48 -16.16
N ILE A 271 11.02 4.22 -15.89
CA ILE A 271 10.48 3.76 -14.59
C ILE A 271 11.39 4.14 -13.42
N GLU A 272 12.69 3.88 -13.54
CA GLU A 272 13.64 4.20 -12.47
C GLU A 272 13.71 5.71 -12.21
N ALA A 273 13.66 6.55 -13.24
CA ALA A 273 13.59 7.99 -13.08
C ALA A 273 12.28 8.43 -12.42
N ALA A 274 11.14 7.83 -12.77
CA ALA A 274 9.86 8.09 -12.13
C ALA A 274 9.89 7.74 -10.63
N LYS A 275 10.40 6.56 -10.26
CA LYS A 275 10.60 6.16 -8.85
C LYS A 275 11.43 7.19 -8.08
N ARG A 276 12.53 7.69 -8.67
CA ARG A 276 13.38 8.72 -8.03
C ARG A 276 12.66 10.05 -7.80
N VAL A 277 11.85 10.50 -8.76
CA VAL A 277 11.05 11.72 -8.62
C VAL A 277 9.97 11.55 -7.56
N LEU A 278 9.26 10.42 -7.57
CA LEU A 278 8.23 10.09 -6.59
C LEU A 278 8.77 10.00 -5.16
N TRP A 279 10.01 9.51 -4.98
CA TRP A 279 10.69 9.54 -3.69
C TRP A 279 10.95 10.97 -3.19
N ALA A 280 11.33 11.89 -4.07
CA ALA A 280 11.48 13.29 -3.69
C ALA A 280 10.12 13.90 -3.27
N MET A 281 9.06 13.63 -4.01
CA MET A 281 7.69 14.06 -3.67
C MET A 281 7.23 13.49 -2.32
N THR A 282 7.55 12.23 -2.04
CA THR A 282 7.24 11.58 -0.77
C THR A 282 7.81 12.36 0.41
N ARG A 283 9.07 12.80 0.34
CA ARG A 283 9.68 13.61 1.41
C ARG A 283 9.07 15.01 1.54
N GLU A 284 8.56 15.59 0.46
CA GLU A 284 7.84 16.88 0.55
C GLU A 284 6.50 16.70 1.28
N TRP A 285 5.78 15.59 1.06
CA TRP A 285 4.58 15.29 1.85
C TRP A 285 4.89 15.05 3.34
N GLU A 286 6.07 14.54 3.68
CA GLU A 286 6.51 14.46 5.09
C GLU A 286 6.67 15.85 5.71
N ARG A 287 7.33 16.78 5.00
CA ARG A 287 7.47 18.17 5.44
C ARG A 287 6.12 18.88 5.57
N GLU A 288 5.20 18.65 4.64
CA GLU A 288 3.84 19.19 4.70
C GLU A 288 3.07 18.64 5.91
N HIS A 289 3.24 17.35 6.22
CA HIS A 289 2.67 16.74 7.42
C HIS A 289 3.22 17.39 8.69
N ASP A 290 4.54 17.53 8.82
CA ASP A 290 5.16 18.19 9.97
C ASP A 290 4.65 19.64 10.14
N ALA A 291 4.48 20.38 9.04
CA ALA A 291 3.92 21.73 9.08
C ALA A 291 2.47 21.74 9.59
N MET A 292 1.63 20.82 9.13
CA MET A 292 0.24 20.68 9.59
C MET A 292 0.17 20.26 11.06
N TYR A 293 1.01 19.32 11.49
CA TYR A 293 1.11 18.89 12.88
C TYR A 293 1.51 20.05 13.80
N ASN A 294 2.59 20.76 13.47
CA ASN A 294 3.07 21.90 14.26
C ASN A 294 2.03 23.02 14.34
N LYS A 295 1.30 23.27 13.25
CA LYS A 295 0.18 24.23 13.24
C LYS A 295 -0.92 23.82 14.21
N ALA A 296 -1.37 22.56 14.16
CA ALA A 296 -2.42 22.06 15.06
C ALA A 296 -2.03 22.19 16.55
N ILE A 297 -0.76 21.90 16.87
CA ILE A 297 -0.23 22.10 18.24
C ILE A 297 -0.22 23.57 18.64
N ALA A 298 0.22 24.47 17.76
CA ALA A 298 0.25 25.91 18.03
C ALA A 298 -1.15 26.51 18.22
N GLU A 299 -2.16 25.96 17.54
CA GLU A 299 -3.56 26.36 17.66
C GLU A 299 -4.26 25.72 18.87
N GLY A 300 -3.59 24.83 19.62
CA GLY A 300 -4.12 24.22 20.83
C GLY A 300 -5.10 23.08 20.58
N CYS A 301 -4.80 22.19 19.62
CA CYS A 301 -5.63 21.03 19.34
C CYS A 301 -5.81 20.10 20.55
N SER A 302 -6.88 19.29 20.53
CA SER A 302 -7.15 18.32 21.60
C SER A 302 -6.09 17.21 21.64
N ALA A 303 -5.97 16.53 22.79
CA ALA A 303 -5.09 15.38 22.91
C ALA A 303 -5.43 14.27 21.91
N SER A 304 -6.73 14.09 21.60
CA SER A 304 -7.18 13.12 20.60
C SER A 304 -6.74 13.49 19.19
N VAL A 305 -6.88 14.76 18.80
CA VAL A 305 -6.42 15.25 17.49
C VAL A 305 -4.89 15.16 17.37
N ASN A 306 -4.16 15.51 18.42
CA ASN A 306 -2.71 15.34 18.46
C ASN A 306 -2.31 13.86 18.23
N ALA A 307 -2.88 12.94 19.01
CA ALA A 307 -2.62 11.51 18.87
C ALA A 307 -3.02 10.98 17.49
N TYR A 308 -4.10 11.50 16.91
CA TYR A 308 -4.55 11.16 15.57
C TYR A 308 -3.53 11.52 14.50
N ILE A 309 -3.10 12.79 14.46
CA ILE A 309 -2.14 13.27 13.47
C ILE A 309 -0.81 12.53 13.64
N LYS A 310 -0.35 12.32 14.88
CA LYS A 310 0.86 11.53 15.16
C LYS A 310 0.71 10.07 14.72
N GLY A 311 -0.46 9.48 14.87
CA GLY A 311 -0.78 8.15 14.34
C GLY A 311 -0.62 8.06 12.82
N LEU A 312 -0.97 9.12 12.08
CA LEU A 312 -0.75 9.17 10.62
C LEU A 312 0.74 9.20 10.25
N GLU A 313 1.60 9.85 11.03
CA GLU A 313 3.06 9.77 10.87
C GLU A 313 3.57 8.33 11.01
N TYR A 314 3.08 7.60 12.01
CA TYR A 314 3.39 6.18 12.17
C TYR A 314 2.85 5.34 11.02
N GLN A 315 1.69 5.67 10.48
CA GLN A 315 1.20 4.96 9.30
C GLN A 315 2.17 5.10 8.12
N MET A 316 2.62 6.32 7.82
CA MET A 316 3.52 6.60 6.71
C MET A 316 4.92 5.98 6.90
N SER A 317 5.53 6.16 8.06
CA SER A 317 6.86 5.63 8.37
C SER A 317 6.85 4.10 8.48
N GLY A 318 5.81 3.53 9.09
CA GLY A 318 5.57 2.09 9.18
C GLY A 318 5.36 1.44 7.81
N ASN A 319 4.59 2.09 6.92
CA ASN A 319 4.40 1.67 5.53
C ASN A 319 5.74 1.51 4.80
N GLU A 320 6.59 2.53 4.87
CA GLU A 320 7.89 2.54 4.21
C GLU A 320 8.79 1.42 4.75
N LEU A 321 8.88 1.29 6.08
CA LEU A 321 9.70 0.25 6.69
C LEU A 321 9.22 -1.15 6.29
N TRP A 322 7.92 -1.42 6.32
CA TRP A 322 7.38 -2.70 5.89
C TRP A 322 7.60 -2.94 4.40
N SER A 323 7.25 -1.98 3.54
CA SER A 323 7.37 -2.11 2.08
C SER A 323 8.80 -2.38 1.64
N ARG A 324 9.77 -1.74 2.31
CA ARG A 324 11.21 -1.99 2.10
C ARG A 324 11.65 -3.39 2.52
N THR A 325 11.01 -3.99 3.52
CA THR A 325 11.50 -5.19 4.19
C THR A 325 10.76 -6.47 3.84
N THR A 326 9.46 -6.39 3.54
CA THR A 326 8.56 -7.53 3.27
C THR A 326 9.06 -8.41 2.12
N LEU A 327 8.85 -9.71 2.23
CA LEU A 327 9.13 -10.61 1.11
C LEU A 327 8.09 -10.46 0.00
N ARG A 328 6.89 -9.94 0.30
CA ARG A 328 5.81 -9.71 -0.69
C ARG A 328 6.28 -8.91 -1.91
N TYR A 329 7.14 -7.91 -1.70
CA TYR A 329 7.66 -7.03 -2.75
C TYR A 329 9.07 -7.41 -3.23
N LYS A 330 9.71 -8.40 -2.58
CA LYS A 330 11.05 -8.87 -2.94
C LYS A 330 11.03 -10.15 -3.77
N MET A 331 9.87 -10.80 -3.90
CA MET A 331 9.75 -11.99 -4.73
C MET A 331 10.02 -11.63 -6.19
N LYS A 332 10.96 -12.36 -6.79
CA LYS A 332 11.29 -12.30 -8.21
C LYS A 332 10.74 -13.52 -8.93
#